data_AF-A0AAP8N7V3-F1
#
_entry.id   AF-A0AAP8N7V3-F1
#
_cell.length_a   1.000
_cell.length_b   1.000
_cell.length_c   1.000
_cell.angle_alpha   90.00
_cell.angle_beta   90.00
_cell.angle_gamma   90.00
#
_symmetry.space_group_name_H-M   'P 1'
#
loop_
_entity.id
_entity.type
_entity.pdbx_description
1 polymer ?
#
loop_
_entity_poly.entity_id
_entity_poly.type
_entity_poly.pdbx_seq_one_letter_code
_entity_poly.pdbx_strand_id
1 'polypeptide(L)'
;RTDALQAMDEAVRYKRLVKGVAHKHGMTACFMAKPFDDLAGTGMHMHVSLADKDGNNLFASEAPVGTPLLKHAVGGMLATLLDA
;
A
#
# COMPACT_ATOMS: atom_id res chain seq x y z
N ARG A 1 4.21 1.67 9.53
CA ARG A 1 5.60 1.24 9.83
C ARG A 1 6.48 2.48 9.70
N THR A 2 7.56 2.60 10.47
CA THR A 2 8.51 3.72 10.34
C THR A 2 9.53 3.48 9.23
N ASP A 3 9.80 2.21 8.92
CA ASP A 3 10.65 1.78 7.80
C ASP A 3 9.80 1.27 6.63
N ALA A 4 9.98 1.88 5.47
CA ALA A 4 9.30 1.51 4.23
C ALA A 4 9.79 0.16 3.67
N LEU A 5 11.07 -0.15 3.79
CA LEU A 5 11.64 -1.41 3.30
C LEU A 5 11.09 -2.58 4.10
N GLN A 6 11.07 -2.45 5.43
CA GLN A 6 10.45 -3.44 6.30
C GLN A 6 8.97 -3.66 5.96
N ALA A 7 8.21 -2.58 5.68
CA ALA A 7 6.81 -2.69 5.29
C ALA A 7 6.62 -3.51 4.01
N MET A 8 7.50 -3.33 3.02
CA MET A 8 7.45 -4.08 1.76
C MET A 8 7.83 -5.55 1.94
N ASP A 9 8.86 -5.83 2.74
CA ASP A 9 9.25 -7.20 3.09
C ASP A 9 8.10 -7.96 3.77
N GLU A 10 7.40 -7.30 4.70
CA GLU A 10 6.24 -7.87 5.37
C GLU A 10 5.08 -8.12 4.40
N ALA A 11 4.81 -7.23 3.45
CA ALA A 11 3.77 -7.42 2.44
C ALA A 11 4.05 -8.65 1.53
N VAL A 12 5.30 -8.82 1.10
CA VAL A 12 5.71 -9.99 0.31
C VAL A 12 5.62 -11.27 1.15
N ARG A 13 6.09 -11.24 2.41
CA ARG A 13 5.97 -12.37 3.34
C ARG A 13 4.52 -12.75 3.58
N TYR A 14 3.63 -11.77 3.77
CA TYR A 14 2.21 -11.99 3.96
C TYR A 14 1.60 -12.77 2.78
N LYS A 15 1.82 -12.32 1.54
CA LYS A 15 1.33 -13.01 0.34
C LYS A 15 1.81 -14.47 0.28
N ARG A 16 3.09 -14.71 0.60
CA ARG A 16 3.67 -16.07 0.62
C ARG A 16 3.07 -16.93 1.73
N LEU A 17 2.92 -16.37 2.93
CA LEU A 17 2.35 -17.07 4.08
C LEU A 17 0.90 -17.48 3.82
N VAL A 18 0.07 -16.57 3.31
CA VAL A 18 -1.33 -16.86 2.99
C VAL A 18 -1.43 -17.98 1.95
N LYS A 19 -0.60 -17.94 0.89
CA LYS A 19 -0.55 -19.02 -0.11
C LYS A 19 -0.13 -20.35 0.51
N GLY A 20 0.88 -20.36 1.37
CA GLY A 20 1.36 -21.57 2.04
C GLY A 20 0.32 -22.19 2.98
N VAL A 21 -0.38 -21.36 3.76
CA VAL A 21 -1.47 -21.80 4.65
C VAL A 21 -2.63 -22.36 3.83
N ALA A 22 -3.09 -21.66 2.79
CA ALA A 22 -4.15 -22.17 1.92
C ALA A 22 -3.79 -23.55 1.34
N HIS A 23 -2.56 -23.69 0.84
CA HIS A 23 -2.08 -24.97 0.29
C HIS A 23 -2.07 -26.10 1.32
N LYS A 24 -1.65 -25.84 2.57
CA LYS A 24 -1.69 -26.81 3.67
C LYS A 24 -3.10 -27.34 3.94
N HIS A 25 -4.12 -26.55 3.63
CA HIS A 25 -5.52 -26.93 3.80
C HIS A 25 -6.20 -27.38 2.49
N GLY A 26 -5.43 -27.72 1.44
CA GLY A 26 -5.98 -28.18 0.16
C GLY A 26 -6.67 -27.09 -0.66
N MET A 27 -6.39 -25.81 -0.37
CA MET A 27 -6.97 -24.64 -1.03
C MET A 27 -5.91 -23.84 -1.80
N THR A 28 -6.37 -22.93 -2.66
CA THR A 28 -5.52 -21.98 -3.39
C THR A 28 -5.92 -20.54 -3.05
N ALA A 29 -4.98 -19.74 -2.55
CA ALA A 29 -5.18 -18.30 -2.38
C ALA A 29 -4.81 -17.55 -3.68
N CYS A 30 -5.75 -16.76 -4.20
CA CYS A 30 -5.56 -15.95 -5.40
C CYS A 30 -5.43 -14.46 -5.05
N PHE A 31 -4.36 -13.82 -5.53
CA PHE A 31 -4.11 -12.38 -5.41
C PHE A 31 -4.09 -11.69 -6.79
N MET A 32 -4.74 -12.30 -7.78
CA MET A 32 -4.92 -11.70 -9.09
C MET A 32 -5.81 -10.47 -8.96
N ALA A 33 -5.54 -9.41 -9.73
CA ALA A 33 -6.31 -8.17 -9.66
C ALA A 33 -7.80 -8.39 -9.97
N LYS A 34 -8.13 -9.30 -10.88
CA LYS A 34 -9.50 -9.64 -11.27
C LYS A 34 -9.59 -11.13 -11.63
N PRO A 35 -9.76 -12.03 -10.65
CA PRO A 35 -9.78 -13.48 -10.90
C PRO A 35 -11.10 -13.97 -11.51
N PHE A 36 -12.20 -13.25 -11.25
CA PHE A 36 -13.54 -13.56 -11.75
C PHE A 36 -14.15 -12.28 -12.34
N ASP A 37 -14.80 -12.39 -13.49
CA ASP A 37 -15.35 -11.28 -14.26
C ASP A 37 -16.56 -10.64 -13.56
N ASP A 38 -17.38 -11.45 -12.90
CA ASP A 38 -18.60 -11.08 -12.20
C ASP A 38 -18.39 -10.65 -10.73
N LEU A 39 -17.23 -10.93 -10.12
CA LEU A 39 -16.93 -10.57 -8.73
C LEU A 39 -15.97 -9.38 -8.59
N ALA A 40 -16.02 -8.66 -7.47
CA ALA A 40 -15.05 -7.61 -7.17
C ALA A 40 -13.59 -8.11 -7.26
N GLY A 41 -12.69 -7.24 -7.73
CA GLY A 41 -11.27 -7.55 -7.86
C GLY A 41 -10.51 -7.48 -6.52
N THR A 42 -9.21 -7.82 -6.57
CA THR A 42 -8.28 -7.67 -5.45
C THR A 42 -7.42 -6.43 -5.67
N GLY A 43 -7.51 -5.46 -4.77
CA GLY A 43 -6.65 -4.27 -4.76
C GLY A 43 -5.42 -4.44 -3.85
N MET A 44 -4.43 -3.59 -4.05
CA MET A 44 -3.29 -3.41 -3.14
C MET A 44 -3.21 -1.93 -2.76
N HIS A 45 -3.97 -1.56 -1.73
CA HIS A 45 -4.00 -0.17 -1.25
C HIS A 45 -2.82 0.05 -0.31
N MET A 46 -2.06 1.12 -0.57
CA MET A 46 -0.91 1.51 0.24
C MET A 46 -1.24 2.78 1.04
N HIS A 47 -1.02 2.72 2.34
CA HIS A 47 -1.05 3.90 3.22
C HIS A 47 0.38 4.42 3.38
N VAL A 48 0.63 5.65 2.97
CA VAL A 48 1.95 6.27 2.96
C VAL A 48 1.95 7.53 3.82
N SER A 49 2.99 7.67 4.65
CA SER A 49 3.27 8.85 5.46
C SER A 49 4.73 9.23 5.33
N LEU A 50 5.05 10.51 5.50
CA LEU A 50 6.44 10.99 5.49
C LEU A 50 6.80 11.50 6.89
N ALA A 51 7.78 10.88 7.52
CA ALA A 51 8.28 11.29 8.82
C ALA A 51 9.57 12.12 8.69
N ASP A 52 9.77 13.10 9.57
CA ASP A 52 11.07 13.73 9.75
C ASP A 52 12.01 12.87 10.63
N LYS A 53 13.18 13.41 10.95
CA LYS A 53 14.21 12.74 11.75
C LYS A 53 13.78 12.46 13.18
N ASP A 54 12.84 13.27 13.69
CA ASP A 54 12.31 13.18 15.05
C ASP A 54 11.03 12.32 15.10
N GLY A 55 10.56 11.83 13.95
CA GLY A 55 9.40 10.96 13.80
C GLY A 55 8.07 11.68 13.58
N ASN A 56 8.08 13.01 13.40
CA ASN A 56 6.85 13.76 13.17
C ASN A 56 6.33 13.52 11.75
N ASN A 57 5.03 13.25 11.61
CA ASN A 57 4.40 13.07 10.32
C ASN A 57 4.21 14.42 9.60
N LEU A 58 5.01 14.67 8.57
CA LEU A 58 5.02 15.90 7.78
C LEU A 58 3.77 16.06 6.88
N PHE A 59 2.99 15.00 6.70
CA PHE A 59 1.68 15.06 6.02
C PHE A 59 0.51 15.33 6.97
N ALA A 60 0.71 15.21 8.29
CA ALA A 60 -0.37 15.40 9.25
C ALA A 60 -0.78 16.87 9.36
N SER A 61 -2.10 17.11 9.42
CA SER A 61 -2.67 18.44 9.65
C SER A 61 -4.05 18.30 10.30
N GLU A 62 -4.36 19.20 11.23
CA GLU A 62 -5.72 19.35 11.77
C GLU A 62 -6.69 19.95 10.74
N ALA A 63 -6.16 20.68 9.75
CA ALA A 63 -6.99 21.26 8.70
C ALA A 63 -7.38 20.15 7.70
N PRO A 64 -8.68 20.00 7.34
CA PRO A 64 -9.15 18.96 6.42
C PRO A 64 -8.48 18.98 5.04
N VAL A 65 -7.93 20.13 4.65
CA VAL A 65 -7.24 20.38 3.39
C VAL A 65 -5.83 19.77 3.33
N GLY A 66 -5.27 19.34 4.47
CA GLY A 66 -3.93 18.75 4.56
C GLY A 66 -2.78 19.77 4.43
N THR A 67 -1.54 19.28 4.57
CA THR A 67 -0.34 20.14 4.44
C THR A 67 -0.02 20.47 2.97
N PRO A 68 0.65 21.59 2.68
CA PRO A 68 1.16 21.87 1.33
C PRO A 68 2.07 20.74 0.81
N LEU A 69 2.87 20.14 1.69
CA LEU A 69 3.76 19.04 1.35
C LEU A 69 2.99 17.78 0.91
N LEU A 70 1.91 17.42 1.61
CA LEU A 70 1.02 16.33 1.21
C LEU A 70 0.45 16.58 -0.19
N LYS A 71 0.00 17.80 -0.48
CA LYS A 71 -0.53 18.17 -1.80
C LYS A 71 0.52 18.07 -2.90
N HIS A 72 1.75 18.51 -2.64
CA HIS A 72 2.84 18.35 -3.59
C HIS A 72 3.18 16.88 -3.86
N ALA A 73 3.19 16.03 -2.82
CA ALA A 73 3.41 14.59 -2.98
C ALA A 73 2.31 13.95 -3.85
N VAL A 74 1.04 14.26 -3.59
CA VAL A 74 -0.10 13.79 -4.41
C VAL A 74 0.01 14.32 -5.84
N GLY A 75 0.35 15.59 -6.03
CA GLY A 75 0.56 16.18 -7.35
C GLY A 75 1.66 15.47 -8.15
N GLY A 76 2.76 15.11 -7.50
CA GLY A 76 3.83 14.29 -8.10
C GLY A 76 3.33 12.92 -8.53
N MET A 77 2.61 12.20 -7.65
CA MET A 77 2.03 10.90 -7.98
C MET A 77 1.05 10.96 -9.17
N LEU A 78 0.24 12.02 -9.25
CA LEU A 78 -0.68 12.22 -10.37
C LEU A 78 0.07 12.50 -11.67
N ALA A 79 1.12 13.32 -11.61
CA ALA A 79 1.93 13.66 -12.78
C ALA A 79 2.65 12.45 -13.37
N THR A 80 3.11 11.51 -12.52
CA THR A 80 3.84 10.31 -12.94
C THR A 80 2.96 9.06 -13.02
N LEU A 81 1.64 9.19 -12.91
CA LEU A 81 0.73 8.04 -12.78
C LEU A 81 0.82 7.07 -13.97
N LEU A 82 1.10 7.60 -15.15
CA LEU A 82 1.17 6.84 -16.41
C LEU A 82 2.60 6.44 -16.80
N ASP A 83 3.61 6.83 -16.01
CA ASP A 83 5.02 6.56 -16.31
C ASP A 83 5.46 5.13 -15.92
N ALA A 84 4.55 4.34 -15.34
CA ALA A 84 4.78 3.01 -14.80
C ALA A 84 4.23 1.88 -15.70
#